data_AF-D2EQ45-F1
#
_entry.id   AF-D2EQ45-F1
#
_cell.length_a   1.000
_cell.length_b   1.000
_cell.length_c   1.000
_cell.angle_alpha   90.00
_cell.angle_beta   90.00
_cell.angle_gamma   90.00
#
_symmetry.space_group_name_H-M   'P 1'
#
loop_
_entity.id
_entity.type
_entity.pdbx_description
1 polymer ?
#
loop_
_entity_poly.entity_id
_entity_poly.type
_entity_poly.pdbx_seq_one_letter_code
_entity_poly.pdbx_strand_id
1 'polypeptide(L)'
;MAKTIHTDKAPKAIGPYVQGKIVGNLLFASGQVPLSPETGEIVGETIQEQTEQVLKSIGAILAEAGTDFDHVVKTTCFLSDMNDFVPFNEVYQTAFKEEFPARSAVEVARLPRDVKVEIEVIAEIG
;
A
#
# COMPACT_ATOMS: atom_id res chain seq x y z
N MET A 1 22.55 -9.18 1.34
CA MET A 1 22.00 -9.31 -0.03
C MET A 1 20.55 -8.85 -0.01
N ALA A 2 20.01 -8.36 -1.12
CA ALA A 2 18.61 -7.97 -1.17
C ALA A 2 17.68 -9.20 -1.10
N LYS A 3 16.64 -9.17 -0.27
CA LYS A 3 15.62 -10.23 -0.17
C LYS A 3 14.35 -9.80 -0.88
N THR A 4 13.73 -10.70 -1.65
CA THR A 4 12.43 -10.46 -2.27
C THR A 4 11.31 -10.83 -1.31
N ILE A 5 10.28 -10.00 -1.24
CA ILE A 5 9.03 -10.30 -0.54
C ILE A 5 8.01 -10.90 -1.51
N HIS A 6 7.38 -11.99 -1.08
CA HIS A 6 6.29 -12.66 -1.77
C HIS A 6 5.33 -13.26 -0.74
N THR A 7 4.05 -12.89 -0.82
CA THR A 7 2.97 -13.47 -0.04
C THR A 7 1.71 -13.63 -0.89
N ASP A 8 0.97 -14.72 -0.67
CA ASP A 8 -0.33 -14.96 -1.31
C ASP A 8 -1.46 -14.14 -0.66
N LYS A 9 -1.18 -13.41 0.42
CA LYS A 9 -2.14 -12.55 1.13
C LYS A 9 -2.20 -11.12 0.59
N ALA A 10 -1.38 -10.80 -0.41
CA ALA A 10 -1.40 -9.54 -1.14
C ALA A 10 -1.49 -9.83 -2.65
N PRO A 11 -2.02 -8.90 -3.47
CA PRO A 11 -2.14 -9.09 -4.91
C PRO A 11 -0.81 -9.50 -5.54
N LYS A 12 -0.86 -10.44 -6.47
CA LYS A 12 0.30 -10.80 -7.28
C LYS A 12 0.68 -9.62 -8.17
N ALA A 13 1.97 -9.45 -8.43
CA ALA A 13 2.43 -8.45 -9.38
C ALA A 13 1.84 -8.73 -10.77
N ILE A 14 1.23 -7.72 -11.38
CA ILE A 14 0.61 -7.81 -12.72
C ILE A 14 1.64 -7.50 -13.82
N GLY A 15 2.78 -6.91 -13.44
CA GLY A 15 3.88 -6.55 -14.33
C GLY A 15 5.23 -7.08 -13.87
N PRO A 16 6.34 -6.66 -14.51
CA PRO A 16 7.68 -7.14 -14.22
C PRO A 16 8.29 -6.49 -12.96
N TYR A 17 7.60 -6.62 -11.82
CA TYR A 17 8.02 -6.11 -10.52
C TYR A 17 7.69 -7.11 -9.40
N VAL A 18 8.13 -6.84 -8.17
CA VAL A 18 7.88 -7.68 -6.99
C VAL A 18 7.03 -6.94 -5.96
N GLN A 19 6.37 -7.64 -5.04
CA GLN A 19 5.59 -6.98 -3.98
C GLN A 19 6.46 -6.09 -3.08
N GLY A 20 7.69 -6.52 -2.80
CA GLY A 20 8.68 -5.68 -2.14
C GLY A 20 10.10 -6.24 -2.20
N LYS A 21 11.06 -5.37 -1.85
CA LYS A 21 12.48 -5.71 -1.70
C LYS A 21 12.98 -5.23 -0.34
N ILE A 22 13.72 -6.08 0.34
CA ILE A 22 14.46 -5.73 1.54
C ILE A 22 15.91 -5.46 1.17
N VAL A 23 16.43 -4.30 1.58
CA VAL A 23 17.85 -3.94 1.44
C VAL A 23 18.33 -3.35 2.76
N GLY A 24 19.28 -4.03 3.42
CA GLY A 24 19.66 -3.66 4.79
C GLY A 24 18.50 -3.91 5.76
N ASN A 25 18.15 -2.89 6.55
CA ASN A 25 17.01 -2.88 7.46
C ASN A 25 15.77 -2.18 6.86
N LEU A 26 15.72 -1.93 5.56
CA LEU A 26 14.58 -1.26 4.92
C LEU A 26 13.83 -2.18 3.98
N LEU A 27 12.50 -2.18 4.11
CA LEU A 27 11.55 -2.65 3.13
C LEU A 27 11.20 -1.52 2.16
N PHE A 28 11.26 -1.82 0.87
CA PHE A 28 10.66 -1.03 -0.19
C PHE A 28 9.52 -1.85 -0.79
N ALA A 29 8.27 -1.50 -0.50
CA ALA A 29 7.10 -2.13 -1.08
C ALA A 29 6.68 -1.40 -2.37
N SER A 30 6.32 -2.15 -3.40
CA SER A 30 5.72 -1.58 -4.61
C SER A 30 4.36 -0.96 -4.30
N GLY A 31 3.89 -0.08 -5.20
CA GLY A 31 2.55 0.49 -5.12
C GLY A 31 1.47 -0.60 -5.01
N GLN A 32 0.65 -0.47 -3.97
CA GLN A 32 -0.48 -1.36 -3.71
C GLN A 32 -1.76 -0.70 -4.20
N VAL A 33 -2.53 -1.47 -4.97
CA VAL A 33 -3.84 -1.11 -5.54
C VAL A 33 -4.93 -2.00 -4.92
N PRO A 34 -6.22 -1.60 -4.96
CA PRO A 34 -7.32 -2.28 -4.26
C PRO A 34 -7.76 -3.57 -4.95
N LEU A 35 -6.84 -4.50 -5.18
CA LEU A 35 -7.15 -5.78 -5.77
C LEU A 35 -7.31 -6.84 -4.67
N SER A 36 -8.21 -7.79 -4.91
CA SER A 36 -8.30 -9.00 -4.10
C SER A 36 -7.10 -9.90 -4.38
N PRO A 37 -6.37 -10.37 -3.34
CA PRO A 37 -5.30 -11.35 -3.53
C PRO A 37 -5.81 -12.69 -4.07
N GLU A 38 -7.09 -13.02 -3.83
CA GLU A 38 -7.70 -14.29 -4.24
C GLU A 38 -8.15 -14.26 -5.69
N THR A 39 -8.80 -13.17 -6.12
CA THR A 39 -9.44 -13.10 -7.44
C THR A 39 -8.70 -12.22 -8.45
N GLY A 40 -7.84 -11.31 -7.99
CA GLY A 40 -7.19 -10.30 -8.84
C GLY A 40 -8.14 -9.19 -9.35
N GLU A 41 -9.37 -9.14 -8.84
CA GLU A 41 -10.37 -8.13 -9.17
C GLU A 41 -10.35 -6.95 -8.20
N ILE A 42 -10.86 -5.81 -8.67
CA ILE A 42 -10.98 -4.59 -7.87
C ILE A 42 -11.99 -4.82 -6.74
N VAL A 43 -11.62 -4.43 -5.52
CA VAL A 43 -12.46 -4.47 -4.32
C VAL A 43 -12.92 -3.05 -4.01
N GLY A 44 -14.23 -2.85 -3.93
CA GLY A 44 -14.83 -1.57 -3.55
C GLY A 44 -15.02 -0.60 -4.72
N GLU A 45 -16.05 0.23 -4.59
CA GLU A 45 -16.40 1.26 -5.56
C GLU A 45 -16.05 2.67 -5.04
N THR A 46 -16.01 2.81 -3.71
CA THR A 46 -15.68 4.06 -3.02
C THR A 46 -14.19 4.15 -2.71
N ILE A 47 -13.69 5.38 -2.48
CA ILE A 47 -12.30 5.56 -2.04
C ILE A 47 -12.04 4.87 -0.70
N GLN A 48 -13.02 4.85 0.21
CA GLN A 48 -12.88 4.22 1.51
C GLN A 48 -12.64 2.71 1.38
N GLU A 49 -13.52 2.00 0.67
CA GLU A 49 -13.40 0.55 0.47
C GLU A 49 -12.10 0.18 -0.25
N GLN A 50 -11.71 0.97 -1.26
CA GLN A 50 -10.45 0.74 -1.97
C GLN A 50 -9.24 0.99 -1.05
N THR A 51 -9.27 2.04 -0.23
CA THR A 51 -8.22 2.34 0.75
C THR A 51 -8.10 1.21 1.77
N GLU A 52 -9.21 0.68 2.28
CA GLU A 52 -9.21 -0.48 3.19
C GLU A 52 -8.51 -1.69 2.56
N GLN A 53 -8.80 -2.00 1.29
CA GLN A 53 -8.17 -3.12 0.60
C GLN A 53 -6.66 -2.89 0.37
N VAL A 54 -6.27 -1.67 0.01
CA VAL A 54 -4.86 -1.29 -0.13
C VAL A 54 -4.12 -1.46 1.19
N LEU A 55 -4.68 -0.98 2.31
CA LEU A 55 -4.07 -1.12 3.64
C LEU A 55 -3.99 -2.59 4.08
N LYS A 56 -4.99 -3.42 3.79
CA LYS A 56 -4.92 -4.88 4.04
C LYS A 56 -3.75 -5.52 3.28
N SER A 57 -3.57 -5.14 2.02
CA SER A 57 -2.49 -5.66 1.17
C SER A 57 -1.11 -5.20 1.67
N ILE A 58 -0.98 -3.92 2.07
CA ILE A 58 0.24 -3.40 2.70
C ILE A 58 0.54 -4.15 3.99
N GLY A 59 -0.46 -4.35 4.86
CA GLY A 59 -0.30 -5.10 6.11
C GLY A 59 0.19 -6.53 5.88
N ALA A 60 -0.30 -7.21 4.84
CA ALA A 60 0.18 -8.54 4.46
C ALA A 60 1.65 -8.53 4.01
N ILE A 61 2.08 -7.52 3.24
CA ILE A 61 3.47 -7.37 2.78
C ILE A 61 4.40 -7.05 3.97
N LEU A 62 3.98 -6.15 4.86
CA LEU A 62 4.73 -5.82 6.08
C LEU A 62 4.90 -7.06 6.97
N ALA A 63 3.82 -7.82 7.18
CA ALA A 63 3.88 -9.06 7.96
C ALA A 63 4.81 -10.12 7.34
N GLU A 64 4.80 -10.29 6.02
CA GLU A 64 5.74 -11.18 5.31
C GLU A 64 7.20 -10.70 5.43
N ALA A 65 7.40 -9.39 5.54
CA ALA A 65 8.71 -8.80 5.80
C ALA A 65 9.14 -8.89 7.27
N GLY A 66 8.26 -9.36 8.17
CA GLY A 66 8.53 -9.44 9.62
C GLY A 66 8.44 -8.10 10.34
N THR A 67 7.63 -7.17 9.82
CA THR A 67 7.40 -5.83 10.38
C THR A 67 5.90 -5.49 10.35
N ASP A 68 5.52 -4.28 10.73
CA ASP A 68 4.12 -3.83 10.75
C ASP A 68 3.98 -2.33 10.42
N PHE A 69 2.77 -1.79 10.59
CA PHE A 69 2.47 -0.38 10.29
C PHE A 69 3.19 0.61 11.21
N ASP A 70 3.56 0.20 12.43
CA ASP A 70 4.23 1.07 13.39
C ASP A 70 5.69 1.36 12.96
N HIS A 71 6.23 0.55 12.04
CA HIS A 71 7.58 0.70 11.47
C HIS A 71 7.59 1.32 10.06
N VAL A 72 6.44 1.73 9.53
CA VAL A 72 6.39 2.45 8.26
C VAL A 72 6.96 3.85 8.46
N VAL A 73 7.98 4.21 7.69
CA VAL A 73 8.68 5.50 7.82
C VAL A 73 8.25 6.50 6.75
N LYS A 74 7.78 6.02 5.59
CA LYS A 74 7.31 6.86 4.48
C LYS A 74 6.19 6.17 3.70
N THR A 75 5.16 6.94 3.37
CA THR A 75 4.15 6.56 2.37
C THR A 75 4.08 7.58 1.24
N THR A 76 3.87 7.12 0.01
CA THR A 76 3.47 7.97 -1.11
C THR A 76 2.09 7.50 -1.56
N CYS A 77 1.11 8.40 -1.46
CA CYS A 77 -0.28 8.12 -1.76
C CYS A 77 -0.67 8.83 -3.06
N PHE A 78 -1.11 8.05 -4.05
CA PHE A 78 -1.58 8.55 -5.32
C PHE A 78 -3.10 8.41 -5.37
N LEU A 79 -3.80 9.52 -5.58
CA LEU A 79 -5.26 9.56 -5.72
C LEU A 79 -5.63 9.87 -7.16
N SER A 80 -6.70 9.27 -7.67
CA SER A 80 -7.24 9.62 -8.99
C SER A 80 -8.03 10.94 -8.99
N ASP A 81 -8.50 11.37 -7.81
CA ASP A 81 -9.29 12.58 -7.60
C ASP A 81 -8.98 13.15 -6.21
N MET A 82 -8.55 14.41 -6.13
CA MET A 82 -8.22 15.09 -4.87
C MET A 82 -9.46 15.40 -4.02
N ASN A 83 -10.67 15.36 -4.58
CA ASN A 83 -11.90 15.47 -3.79
C ASN A 83 -12.07 14.28 -2.83
N ASP A 84 -11.44 13.15 -3.14
CA ASP A 84 -11.43 11.95 -2.29
C ASP A 84 -10.42 12.06 -1.11
N PHE A 85 -9.69 13.18 -0.96
CA PHE A 85 -8.64 13.31 0.06
C PHE A 85 -9.14 13.17 1.51
N VAL A 86 -10.25 13.80 1.86
CA VAL A 86 -10.84 13.70 3.21
C VAL A 86 -11.30 12.27 3.51
N PRO A 87 -12.19 11.66 2.71
CA PRO A 87 -12.63 10.27 2.95
C PRO A 87 -11.50 9.23 2.87
N PHE A 88 -10.48 9.45 2.03
CA PHE A 88 -9.25 8.66 2.04
C PHE A 88 -8.56 8.71 3.41
N ASN A 89 -8.38 9.91 3.97
CA ASN A 89 -7.69 10.10 5.24
C ASN A 89 -8.43 9.47 6.43
N GLU A 90 -9.76 9.45 6.38
CA GLU A 90 -10.59 8.80 7.41
C GLU A 90 -10.24 7.33 7.59
N VAL A 91 -9.98 6.62 6.49
CA VAL A 91 -9.56 5.22 6.50
C VAL A 91 -8.05 5.09 6.73
N TYR A 92 -7.23 5.88 6.03
CA TYR A 92 -5.77 5.82 6.12
C TYR A 92 -5.26 5.90 7.56
N GLN A 93 -5.82 6.83 8.37
CA GLN A 93 -5.37 7.02 9.74
C GLN A 93 -5.59 5.79 10.63
N THR A 94 -6.53 4.91 10.28
CA THR A 94 -6.85 3.70 11.08
C THR A 94 -5.75 2.65 11.04
N ALA A 95 -4.82 2.74 10.07
CA ALA A 95 -3.69 1.81 9.97
C ALA A 95 -2.58 2.10 10.98
N PHE A 96 -2.52 3.31 11.57
CA PHE A 96 -1.42 3.77 12.42
C PHE A 96 -1.93 4.04 13.84
N LYS A 97 -1.18 3.61 14.86
CA LYS A 97 -1.62 3.75 16.27
C LYS A 97 -1.14 5.04 16.95
N GLU A 98 0.17 5.30 16.87
CA GLU A 98 0.81 6.37 17.66
C GLU A 98 1.41 7.44 16.75
N GLU A 99 2.38 7.06 15.93
CA GLU A 99 3.08 7.98 15.02
C GLU A 99 2.70 7.71 13.56
N PHE A 100 2.57 8.79 12.80
CA PHE A 100 2.33 8.71 11.37
C PHE A 100 3.67 8.75 10.61
N PRO A 101 3.82 7.99 9.52
CA PRO A 101 4.97 8.11 8.64
C PRO A 101 5.04 9.49 8.00
N ALA A 102 6.23 9.87 7.53
CA ALA A 102 6.33 10.93 6.54
C ALA A 102 5.44 10.59 5.34
N ARG A 103 4.77 11.59 4.74
CA ARG A 103 3.79 11.33 3.68
C ARG A 103 3.84 12.37 2.57
N SER A 104 3.64 11.89 1.35
CA SER A 104 3.24 12.71 0.21
C SER A 104 1.91 12.18 -0.31
N ALA A 105 0.96 13.06 -0.59
CA ALA A 105 -0.32 12.70 -1.20
C ALA A 105 -0.56 13.61 -2.40
N VAL A 106 -0.80 13.03 -3.57
CA VAL A 106 -0.93 13.77 -4.83
C VAL A 106 -2.06 13.20 -5.68
N GLU A 107 -2.70 14.07 -6.44
CA GLU A 107 -3.58 13.63 -7.53
C GLU A 107 -2.70 13.26 -8.74
N VAL A 108 -3.04 12.17 -9.42
CA VAL A 108 -2.38 11.73 -10.64
C VAL A 108 -3.39 11.54 -11.77
N ALA A 109 -2.93 11.67 -13.01
CA ALA A 109 -3.81 11.63 -14.18
C ALA A 109 -4.58 10.31 -14.33
N ARG A 110 -3.96 9.18 -13.95
CA ARG A 110 -4.57 7.84 -14.02
C ARG A 110 -3.75 6.83 -13.24
N LEU A 111 -4.43 5.90 -12.57
CA LEU A 111 -3.81 4.76 -11.87
C LEU A 111 -4.00 3.45 -12.67
N PRO A 112 -3.14 2.43 -12.45
CA PRO A 112 -3.31 1.11 -13.05
C PRO A 112 -4.71 0.54 -12.76
N ARG A 113 -5.34 -0.09 -13.77
CA ARG A 113 -6.70 -0.66 -13.66
C ARG A 113 -7.81 0.37 -13.34
N ASP A 114 -7.56 1.68 -13.50
CA ASP A 114 -8.56 2.73 -13.24
C ASP A 114 -9.08 2.77 -11.80
N VAL A 115 -8.23 2.38 -10.84
CA VAL A 115 -8.55 2.46 -9.41
C VAL A 115 -8.46 3.89 -8.89
N LYS A 116 -9.02 4.14 -7.71
CA LYS A 116 -9.05 5.46 -7.07
C LYS A 116 -7.80 5.79 -6.25
N VAL A 117 -7.09 4.76 -5.79
CA VAL A 117 -5.94 4.92 -4.90
C VAL A 117 -4.86 3.88 -5.13
N GLU A 118 -3.62 4.34 -5.05
CA GLU A 118 -2.42 3.51 -4.98
C GLU A 118 -1.51 4.04 -3.86
N ILE A 119 -0.94 3.15 -3.05
CA ILE A 119 -0.02 3.53 -1.97
C ILE A 119 1.23 2.67 -2.02
N GLU A 120 2.41 3.30 -2.07
CA GLU A 120 3.70 2.64 -1.82
C GLU A 120 4.19 2.95 -0.39
N VAL A 121 4.96 2.03 0.19
CA VAL A 121 5.49 2.18 1.55
C VAL A 121 6.98 1.85 1.63
N ILE A 122 7.68 2.60 2.48
CA ILE A 122 9.00 2.25 2.98
C ILE A 122 8.87 2.02 4.48
N ALA A 123 9.41 0.91 4.96
CA ALA A 123 9.35 0.54 6.37
C ALA A 123 10.71 0.06 6.88
N GLU A 124 10.95 0.25 8.16
CA GLU A 124 12.07 -0.39 8.86
C GLU A 124 11.73 -1.85 9.20
N ILE A 125 12.76 -2.69 9.21
CA ILE A 125 12.72 -4.09 9.62
C ILE A 125 13.71 -4.23 10.79
N GLY A 126 13.19 -4.53 11.98
CA GLY A 126 13.95 -4.69 13.22
C GLY A 126 13.23 -5.59 14.20
#